data_AF-A0A2E1FHD9-F1
#
_entry.id   AF-A0A2E1FHD9-F1
#
_cell.length_a   1.000
_cell.length_b   1.000
_cell.length_c   1.000
_cell.angle_alpha   90.00
_cell.angle_beta   90.00
_cell.angle_gamma   90.00
#
_symmetry.space_group_name_H-M   'P 1'
#
loop_
_entity.id
_entity.type
_entity.pdbx_description
1 polymer ?
#
loop_
_entity_poly.entity_id
_entity_poly.type
_entity_poly.pdbx_seq_one_letter_code
_entity_poly.pdbx_strand_id
1 'polypeptide(L)' 'MRWFRKKSKQYISKRQKGIYYVYDTKTKQIVWKSEDKEKNESLLQRLNSGYGFNGKIPSFFNNLQEG' A
#
# COMPACT_ATOMS: atom_id res chain seq x y z
N MET A 1 -8.72 27.82 16.62
CA MET A 1 -8.02 26.52 16.55
C MET A 1 -8.16 25.95 15.15
N ARG A 2 -7.07 25.81 14.38
CA ARG A 2 -7.08 25.17 13.06
C ARG A 2 -7.17 23.66 13.26
N TRP A 3 -8.32 23.08 12.93
CA TRP A 3 -8.48 21.62 12.90
C TRP A 3 -7.68 21.09 11.72
N PHE A 4 -6.49 20.53 12.00
CA PHE A 4 -5.73 19.80 11.00
C PHE A 4 -6.53 18.55 10.64
N ARG A 5 -7.24 18.60 9.50
CA ARG A 5 -7.92 17.45 8.93
C ARG A 5 -6.86 16.39 8.67
N LYS A 6 -6.81 15.37 9.53
CA LYS A 6 -5.90 14.22 9.41
C LYS A 6 -6.12 13.67 7.99
N LYS A 7 -5.14 13.82 7.08
CA LYS A 7 -5.21 13.20 5.76
C LYS A 7 -5.28 11.70 6.00
N SER A 8 -6.44 11.10 5.76
CA SER A 8 -6.58 9.64 5.80
C SER A 8 -5.58 9.04 4.82
N LYS A 9 -4.74 8.13 5.31
CA LYS A 9 -3.78 7.39 4.49
C LYS A 9 -4.56 6.61 3.44
N GLN A 10 -4.18 6.72 2.17
CA GLN A 10 -4.84 6.01 1.08
C GLN A 10 -4.56 4.51 1.18
N TYR A 11 -3.34 4.14 1.59
CA TYR A 11 -2.92 2.74 1.71
C TYR A 11 -2.72 2.37 3.18
N ILE A 12 -3.28 1.23 3.59
CA ILE A 12 -3.18 0.69 4.96
C ILE A 12 -2.57 -0.71 4.95
N SER A 13 -1.81 -1.04 5.98
CA SER A 13 -1.31 -2.40 6.17
C SER A 13 -2.36 -3.22 6.91
N LYS A 14 -2.57 -4.47 6.51
CA LYS A 14 -3.39 -5.45 7.22
C LYS A 14 -2.57 -6.72 7.40
N ARG A 15 -2.60 -7.32 8.59
CA ARG A 15 -1.95 -8.62 8.84
C ARG A 15 -3.02 -9.70 8.94
N GLN A 16 -2.88 -10.78 8.17
CA GLN A 16 -3.77 -11.93 8.25
C GLN A 16 -2.95 -13.22 8.11
N LYS A 17 -3.12 -14.14 9.07
CA LYS A 17 -2.42 -15.45 9.10
C LYS A 17 -0.90 -15.34 8.93
N GLY A 18 -0.26 -14.31 9.50
CA GLY A 18 1.19 -14.09 9.39
C GLY A 18 1.63 -13.30 8.16
N ILE A 19 0.76 -13.13 7.16
CA ILE A 19 1.05 -12.38 5.93
C ILE A 19 0.61 -10.93 6.09
N TYR A 20 1.44 -10.00 5.60
CA TYR A 20 1.16 -8.57 5.55
C TYR A 20 0.63 -8.16 4.18
N TYR A 21 -0.54 -7.54 4.16
CA TYR A 21 -1.23 -7.06 2.99
C TYR A 21 -1.21 -5.54 2.95
N VAL A 22 -1.05 -4.95 1.77
CA VAL A 22 -1.33 -3.53 1.56
C VAL A 22 -2.71 -3.41 0.94
N TYR A 23 -3.58 -2.68 1.61
CA TYR A 23 -4.96 -2.44 1.21
C TYR A 23 -5.12 -0.98 0.79
N ASP A 24 -5.61 -0.76 -0.42
CA ASP A 24 -5.98 0.56 -0.90
C ASP A 24 -7.41 0.86 -0.44
N THR A 25 -7.55 1.87 0.42
CA THR A 25 -8.84 2.32 0.96
C THR A 25 -9.71 3.02 -0.08
N LYS A 26 -9.12 3.53 -1.16
CA LYS A 26 -9.84 4.22 -2.24
C LYS A 26 -10.52 3.23 -3.18
N THR A 27 -9.78 2.20 -3.63
CA THR A 27 -10.29 1.15 -4.52
C THR A 27 -10.89 -0.05 -3.78
N LYS A 28 -10.73 -0.08 -2.45
CA LYS A 28 -11.16 -1.15 -1.55
C LYS A 28 -10.56 -2.53 -1.86
N GLN A 29 -9.35 -2.57 -2.42
CA GLN A 29 -8.69 -3.80 -2.88
C GLN A 29 -7.33 -4.01 -2.21
N ILE A 30 -6.88 -5.26 -2.19
CA ILE A 30 -5.52 -5.63 -1.79
C ILE A 30 -4.61 -5.42 -2.99
N VAL A 31 -3.60 -4.57 -2.84
CA VAL A 31 -2.63 -4.24 -3.89
C VAL A 31 -1.30 -4.96 -3.71
N TRP A 32 -1.03 -5.51 -2.52
CA TRP A 32 0.21 -6.22 -2.22
C TRP A 32 0.00 -7.25 -1.12
N LYS A 33 0.79 -8.33 -1.16
CA LYS A 33 0.97 -9.29 -0.07
C LYS A 33 2.46 -9.59 0.10
N SER A 34 2.92 -9.70 1.33
CA SER A 34 4.31 -10.04 1.68
C SER A 34 4.34 -10.69 3.04
N GLU A 35 5.18 -11.71 3.21
CA GLU A 35 5.45 -12.31 4.52
C GLU A 35 6.40 -11.42 5.34
N ASP A 36 7.25 -10.64 4.67
CA ASP A 36 8.13 -9.67 5.31
C ASP A 36 7.39 -8.38 5.69
N LYS A 37 7.45 -8.06 6.98
CA LYS A 37 6.92 -6.81 7.56
C LYS A 37 7.60 -5.58 6.98
N GLU A 38 8.93 -5.58 6.91
CA GLU A 38 9.72 -4.43 6.47
C GLU A 38 9.42 -4.05 5.01
N LYS A 39 9.28 -5.04 4.13
CA LYS A 39 8.90 -4.81 2.73
C LYS A 39 7.51 -4.18 2.63
N ASN A 40 6.56 -4.64 3.44
CA ASN A 40 5.21 -4.07 3.47
C ASN A 40 5.23 -2.61 3.98
N GLU A 41 5.93 -2.34 5.08
CA GLU A 41 6.01 -1.00 5.66
C GLU A 41 6.74 -0.02 4.74
N SER A 42 7.84 -0.45 4.10
CA SER A 42 8.57 0.35 3.12
C SER A 42 7.68 0.73 1.92
N LEU A 43 6.93 -0.23 1.39
CA LEU A 43 5.96 0.01 0.32
C LEU A 43 4.85 0.97 0.77
N LEU A 44 4.30 0.77 1.98
CA LEU A 44 3.25 1.60 2.53
C LEU A 44 3.68 3.05 2.75
N GLN A 45 4.92 3.26 3.19
CA GLN A 45 5.51 4.60 3.30
C GLN A 45 5.68 5.23 1.93
N ARG A 46 6.24 4.51 0.94
CA ARG A 46 6.39 5.02 -0.44
C ARG A 46 5.04 5.45 -1.04
N LEU A 47 4.01 4.61 -0.87
CA LEU A 47 2.66 4.87 -1.39
C LEU A 47 1.95 6.04 -0.71
N ASN A 48 2.09 6.20 0.62
CA ASN A 48 1.44 7.29 1.35
C ASN A 48 2.22 8.61 1.34
N SER A 49 3.54 8.58 1.11
CA SER A 49 4.38 9.78 1.05
C SER A 49 4.20 10.59 -0.25
N GLY A 50 3.37 10.12 -1.17
CA GLY A 50 3.09 10.85 -2.42
C GLY A 50 4.27 10.89 -3.39
N TYR A 51 5.28 10.02 -3.22
CA TYR A 51 6.26 9.74 -4.26
C TYR A 51 5.47 9.07 -5.40
N GLY A 52 5.10 9.88 -6.38
CA GLY A 52 3.95 9.66 -7.23
C GLY A 52 3.98 8.32 -7.95
N PHE A 53 3.00 7.48 -7.65
CA PHE A 53 2.45 6.63 -8.69
C PHE A 53 1.45 7.46 -9.48
N ASN A 54 1.95 8.07 -10.56
CA ASN A 54 1.19 8.96 -11.43
C ASN A 54 0.24 8.18 -12.37
N GLY A 55 -0.62 7.34 -11.78
CA GLY A 55 -1.74 6.70 -12.48
C GLY A 55 -1.50 5.35 -13.14
N LYS A 56 -0.33 4.73 -13.04
CA LYS A 56 -0.08 3.37 -13.55
C LYS A 56 0.65 2.54 -12.52
N ILE A 57 0.00 1.67 -11.74
CA ILE A 57 0.69 0.68 -10.88
C ILE A 57 1.94 0.17 -11.64
N PRO A 58 3.15 0.19 -11.04
CA PRO A 58 4.35 -0.21 -11.78
C PRO A 58 4.17 -1.65 -12.22
N SER A 59 4.53 -1.95 -13.46
CA SER A 59 4.51 -3.29 -14.05
C SER A 59 5.25 -4.34 -13.22
N PHE A 60 6.09 -3.93 -12.25
CA PHE A 60 6.65 -4.81 -11.22
C PHE A 60 5.58 -5.60 -10.44
N PHE A 61 4.39 -5.04 -10.22
CA PHE A 61 3.28 -5.76 -9.58
C PHE A 61 2.59 -6.75 -10.54
N ASN A 62 2.54 -6.47 -11.84
CA ASN A 62 1.91 -7.36 -12.83
C ASN A 62 2.76 -8.60 -13.10
N ASN A 63 4.09 -8.50 -13.02
CA ASN A 63 4.99 -9.62 -13.30
C ASN A 63 5.12 -10.63 -12.14
N LEU A 64 4.46 -10.41 -11.00
CA LEU A 64 4.47 -11.34 -9.86
C LEU A 64 3.25 -12.27 -9.83
N GLN A 65 2.37 -12.19 -10.84
CA GLN A 65 1.19 -13.06 -10.95
C GLN A 65 1.37 -14.20 -11.98
N GLU A 66 2.45 -14.18 -12.76
CA GLU A 66 2.80 -15.21 -13.77
C GLU A 66 4.07 -16.02 -13.43
N GLY A 67 4.53 -16.00 -12.17
CA GLY A 67 5.66 -16.82 -11.70
C GLY A 67 5.24 -17.85 -10.67
#